data_AF-A0A8T4SFP8-F1
#
_entry.id   AF-A0A8T4SFP8-F1
#
_cell.length_a   1.000
_cell.length_b   1.000
_cell.length_c   1.000
_cell.angle_alpha   90.00
_cell.angle_beta   90.00
_cell.angle_gamma   90.00
#
_symmetry.space_group_name_H-M   'P 1'
#
loop_
_entity.id
_entity.type
_entity.pdbx_description
1 polymer ?
#
loop_
_entity_poly.entity_id
_entity_poly.type
_entity_poly.pdbx_seq_one_letter_code
_entity_poly.pdbx_strand_id
1 'polypeptide(L)'
;MDISKLQKPLYYFLLGLVALMIVFSVLAIKDKGQEGYLQCVQKKCDEVSPDFCNKVREKSNCCQGAGGELGQSPDGYVCIFN
;
A
#
# COMPACT_ATOMS: atom_id res chain seq x y z
N MET A 1 7.08 5.80 37.41
CA MET A 1 7.95 4.91 36.59
C MET A 1 9.12 5.75 36.12
N ASP A 2 10.23 5.72 36.84
CA ASP A 2 11.45 6.39 36.43
C ASP A 2 12.08 5.61 35.28
N ILE A 3 11.89 6.13 34.06
CA ILE A 3 12.56 5.62 32.87
C ILE A 3 14.06 5.88 33.08
N SER A 4 14.83 4.79 33.20
CA SER A 4 16.29 4.84 33.34
C SER A 4 16.90 5.75 32.27
N LYS A 5 17.97 6.47 32.58
CA LYS A 5 18.64 7.40 31.63
C LYS A 5 18.99 6.72 30.29
N LEU A 6 19.19 5.41 30.31
CA LEU A 6 19.45 4.58 29.12
C LEU A 6 18.19 4.25 28.30
N GLN A 7 17.01 4.23 28.93
CA GLN A 7 15.72 3.90 28.30
C GLN A 7 15.01 5.12 27.71
N LYS A 8 15.37 6.34 28.13
CA LYS A 8 14.88 7.59 27.53
C LYS A 8 15.10 7.70 26.01
N PRO A 9 16.32 7.48 25.47
CA PRO A 9 16.52 7.56 24.02
C PRO A 9 15.71 6.51 23.26
N LEU A 10 15.61 5.28 23.80
CA LEU A 10 14.79 4.23 23.21
C LEU A 10 13.30 4.61 23.19
N TYR A 11 12.81 5.23 24.27
CA TYR A 11 11.43 5.70 24.35
C TYR A 11 11.12 6.78 23.29
N TYR A 12 11.99 7.78 23.14
CA TYR A 12 11.83 8.80 22.10
C TYR A 12 11.94 8.22 20.69
N PHE A 13 12.83 7.26 20.48
CA PHE A 13 12.93 6.56 19.20
C PHE A 13 11.64 5.80 18.86
N LEU A 14 11.09 5.05 19.82
CA LEU A 14 9.82 4.33 19.66
C LEU A 14 8.66 5.30 19.38
N LEU A 15 8.59 6.43 20.10
CA LEU A 15 7.61 7.48 19.80
C LEU A 15 7.77 8.03 18.38
N GLY A 16 9.01 8.23 17.93
CA GLY A 16 9.31 8.63 16.55
C GLY A 16 8.80 7.62 15.53
N LEU A 17 9.03 6.32 15.77
CA LEU A 17 8.52 5.25 14.90
C LEU A 17 6.99 5.22 14.86
N VAL A 18 6.32 5.43 16.00
CA VAL A 18 4.85 5.50 16.04
C VAL A 18 4.34 6.70 15.24
N ALA A 19 4.95 7.87 15.42
CA ALA A 19 4.59 9.06 14.64
C ALA A 19 4.80 8.83 13.13
N LEU A 20 5.91 8.19 12.75
CA LEU A 20 6.20 7.82 11.36
C LEU A 20 5.13 6.86 10.79
N MET A 21 4.74 5.84 11.54
CA MET A 21 3.66 4.91 11.14
C MET A 21 2.32 5.62 10.93
N ILE A 22 1.99 6.62 11.75
CA ILE A 22 0.76 7.41 11.59
C ILE A 22 0.81 8.19 10.27
N VAL A 23 1.93 8.86 9.97
CA VAL A 23 2.10 9.59 8.71
C VAL A 23 1.94 8.67 7.50
N PHE A 24 2.62 7.52 7.50
CA PHE A 24 2.48 6.53 6.43
C PHE A 24 1.05 6.01 6.30
N SER A 25 0.36 5.78 7.42
CA SER A 25 -1.02 5.31 7.41
C SER A 25 -1.96 6.33 6.77
N VAL A 26 -1.79 7.63 7.06
CA VAL A 26 -2.59 8.69 6.45
C VAL A 26 -2.31 8.83 4.95
N LEU A 27 -1.04 8.74 4.55
CA LEU A 27 -0.67 8.80 3.14
C LEU A 27 -1.21 7.61 2.34
N ALA A 28 -1.16 6.41 2.91
CA ALA A 28 -1.67 5.19 2.29
C ALA A 28 -3.19 5.21 2.06
N ILE A 29 -3.96 6.02 2.78
CA ILE A 29 -5.40 6.19 2.53
C ILE A 29 -5.65 6.77 1.14
N LYS A 30 -4.75 7.61 0.61
CA LYS A 30 -4.89 8.19 -0.73
C LYS A 30 -4.78 7.16 -1.85
N ASP A 31 -4.10 6.05 -1.57
CA ASP A 31 -3.87 4.98 -2.54
C ASP A 31 -4.90 3.84 -2.39
N LYS A 32 -5.95 4.01 -1.57
CA LYS A 32 -7.03 3.03 -1.40
C LYS A 32 -8.15 3.20 -2.43
N GLY A 33 -8.80 2.09 -2.75
CA GLY A 33 -9.96 2.06 -3.64
C GLY A 33 -9.60 2.00 -5.13
N GLN A 34 -10.64 2.15 -5.97
CA GLN A 34 -10.54 2.01 -7.43
C GLN A 34 -9.47 2.91 -8.04
N GLU A 35 -9.38 4.16 -7.58
CA GLU A 35 -8.41 5.15 -8.09
C GLU A 35 -6.97 4.75 -7.77
N GLY A 36 -6.69 4.31 -6.54
CA GLY A 36 -5.37 3.85 -6.15
C GLY A 36 -4.92 2.59 -6.91
N TYR A 37 -5.85 1.66 -7.14
CA TYR A 37 -5.60 0.50 -8.00
C TYR A 37 -5.26 0.92 -9.44
N LEU A 38 -6.06 1.80 -10.05
CA LEU A 38 -5.85 2.28 -11.41
C LEU A 38 -4.51 3.03 -11.54
N GLN A 39 -4.20 3.91 -10.59
CA GLN A 39 -2.92 4.62 -10.57
C GLN A 39 -1.74 3.68 -10.41
N CYS A 40 -1.83 2.66 -9.55
CA CYS A 40 -0.78 1.66 -9.38
C CYS A 40 -0.53 0.89 -10.67
N VAL A 41 -1.59 0.39 -11.31
CA VAL A 41 -1.47 -0.34 -12.58
C VAL A 41 -0.90 0.56 -13.66
N GLN A 42 -1.47 1.75 -13.87
CA GLN A 42 -1.05 2.67 -14.92
C GLN A 42 0.41 3.09 -14.74
N LYS A 43 0.79 3.52 -13.53
CA LYS A 43 2.18 3.90 -13.23
C LYS A 43 3.16 2.75 -13.49
N LYS A 44 2.82 1.53 -13.07
CA LYS A 44 3.70 0.36 -13.28
C LYS A 44 3.78 -0.08 -14.74
N CYS A 45 2.69 0.05 -15.49
CA CYS A 45 2.69 -0.27 -16.92
C CYS A 45 3.46 0.78 -17.75
N ASP A 46 3.39 2.05 -17.36
CA ASP A 46 4.08 3.15 -18.03
C ASP A 46 5.57 3.22 -17.66
N GLU A 47 5.94 2.97 -16.39
CA GLU A 47 7.33 3.14 -15.91
C GLU A 47 8.20 1.87 -15.99
N VAL A 48 7.64 0.67 -15.84
CA VAL A 48 8.44 -0.56 -15.65
C VAL A 48 8.58 -1.35 -16.95
N SER A 49 7.46 -1.66 -17.61
CA SER A 49 7.41 -2.32 -18.92
C SER A 49 5.94 -2.56 -19.31
N PRO A 50 5.56 -2.46 -20.59
CA PRO A 50 4.20 -2.80 -21.05
C PRO A 50 3.78 -4.25 -20.71
N ASP A 51 4.74 -5.17 -20.52
CA ASP A 51 4.45 -6.54 -20.10
C ASP A 51 4.00 -6.66 -18.63
N PHE A 52 4.19 -5.62 -17.82
CA PHE A 52 3.76 -5.60 -16.43
C PHE A 52 2.23 -5.64 -16.32
N CYS A 53 1.53 -5.01 -17.26
CA CYS A 53 0.06 -5.00 -17.35
C CYS A 53 -0.55 -6.36 -17.68
N ASN A 54 0.23 -7.28 -18.25
CA ASN A 54 -0.25 -8.61 -18.62
C ASN A 54 -0.08 -9.65 -17.50
N LYS A 55 0.66 -9.32 -16.44
CA LYS A 55 0.91 -10.22 -15.31
C LYS A 55 -0.19 -10.09 -14.26
N VAL A 56 -1.03 -11.11 -14.15
CA VAL A 56 -2.10 -11.21 -13.13
C VAL A 56 -1.57 -10.99 -11.71
N ARG A 57 -0.37 -11.51 -11.41
CA ARG A 57 0.28 -11.34 -10.11
C ARG A 57 0.51 -9.88 -9.75
N GLU A 58 0.88 -9.06 -10.72
CA GLU A 58 1.16 -7.65 -10.48
C GLU A 58 -0.12 -6.83 -10.32
N LYS A 59 -1.17 -7.16 -11.09
CA LYS A 59 -2.52 -6.63 -10.87
C LYS A 59 -3.06 -7.00 -9.48
N SER A 60 -2.79 -8.23 -9.02
CA SER A 60 -3.12 -8.67 -7.66
C SER A 60 -2.42 -7.83 -6.59
N ASN A 61 -1.12 -7.56 -6.76
CA ASN A 61 -0.36 -6.73 -5.81
C ASN A 61 -0.91 -5.31 -5.73
N CYS A 62 -1.22 -4.69 -6.87
CA CYS A 62 -1.85 -3.37 -6.90
C CYS A 62 -3.25 -3.39 -6.26
N CYS A 63 -4.04 -4.43 -6.50
CA CYS A 63 -5.37 -4.56 -5.94
C CYS A 63 -5.34 -4.71 -4.41
N GLN A 64 -4.46 -5.56 -3.89
CA GLN A 64 -4.24 -5.71 -2.45
C GLN A 64 -3.70 -4.43 -1.80
N GLY A 65 -2.76 -3.75 -2.47
CA GLY A 65 -2.24 -2.46 -2.00
C GLY A 65 -3.32 -1.38 -1.90
N ALA A 66 -4.27 -1.39 -2.83
CA ALA A 66 -5.43 -0.51 -2.81
C ALA A 66 -6.52 -0.95 -1.82
N GLY A 67 -6.34 -2.07 -1.10
CA GLY A 67 -7.28 -2.59 -0.13
C GLY A 67 -8.46 -3.36 -0.72
N GLY A 68 -8.34 -3.85 -1.96
CA GLY A 68 -9.32 -4.71 -2.60
C GLY A 68 -8.84 -6.16 -2.75
N GLU A 69 -9.72 -7.01 -3.26
CA GLU A 69 -9.44 -8.40 -3.61
C GLU A 69 -9.59 -8.61 -5.12
N LEU A 70 -8.69 -9.39 -5.71
CA LEU A 70 -8.75 -9.66 -7.14
C LEU A 70 -9.89 -10.66 -7.42
N GLY A 71 -10.94 -10.19 -8.09
CA GLY A 71 -12.04 -11.00 -8.59
C GLY A 71 -11.87 -11.40 -10.06
N GLN A 72 -12.55 -12.47 -10.44
CA GLN A 72 -12.61 -12.93 -11.82
C GLN A 72 -13.92 -12.46 -12.47
N SER A 73 -13.82 -11.85 -13.65
CA SER A 73 -14.93 -11.33 -14.46
C SER A 73 -14.88 -11.99 -15.85
N PRO A 74 -16.00 -12.06 -16.61
CA PRO A 74 -16.00 -12.58 -17.98
C PRO A 74 -14.99 -11.90 -18.90
N ASP A 75 -14.68 -10.63 -18.66
CA ASP A 75 -13.74 -9.82 -19.45
C ASP A 75 -12.30 -9.83 -18.90
N GLY A 76 -12.02 -10.57 -17.82
CA GLY A 76 -10.69 -10.70 -17.22
C GLY A 76 -10.67 -10.58 -15.69
N TYR A 77 -9.64 -9.93 -15.14
CA TYR A 77 -9.51 -9.72 -13.69
C TYR A 77 -9.95 -8.31 -13.29
N VAL A 78 -10.78 -8.21 -12.26
CA VAL A 78 -11.31 -6.96 -11.70
C VAL A 78 -10.88 -6.86 -10.23
N CYS A 79 -10.53 -5.66 -9.77
CA CYS A 79 -10.30 -5.43 -8.34
C CYS A 79 -11.63 -5.10 -7.66
N ILE A 80 -12.02 -5.88 -6.66
CA ILE A 80 -13.26 -5.73 -5.90
C ILE A 80 -12.93 -5.07 -4.55
N PHE A 81 -13.64 -4.00 -4.22
CA PHE A 81 -13.51 -3.31 -2.94
C PHE A 81 -14.77 -3.56 -2.12
N ASN A 82 -14.63 -4.11 -0.91
CA ASN A 82 -15.72 -4.34 0.04
C ASN A 82 -15.91 -3.15 0.98
#